data_AF-A0A2D6QBH0-F1
#
_entry.id   AF-A0A2D6QBH0-F1
#
_cell.length_a   1.000
_cell.length_b   1.000
_cell.length_c   1.000
_cell.angle_alpha   90.00
_cell.angle_beta   90.00
_cell.angle_gamma   90.00
#
_symmetry.space_group_name_H-M   'P 1'
#
loop_
_entity.id
_entity.type
_entity.pdbx_description
1 polymer ?
#
loop_
_entity_poly.entity_id
_entity_poly.type
_entity_poly.pdbx_seq_one_letter_code
_entity_poly.pdbx_strand_id
1 'polypeptide(L)'
;MLLKTSTRLLPLCILPLYLAGADGEGYGDSKGRVYSFDEGVEFLEKASKSWREEQECITCHTNGWALAAQPVVAPGSKEVAAGREFAQGYLMSFIKGEAKQTGQYGSVEGMVATAAFLALSDARTGSGVHKATRSGLDHAWELLDESGTWEDWLQCNWPPFESDAEYGPTLMLVALGELKDAAKTTVADARGAKKLIGYLKKNEPVSLHAKAMRLWAASHWSKAVPAQNRRAWKKELLAARGEDGGWSMASLSGPAWKRDGGEAQTSTSEAYPTAFCVYVLLQTGVDRTDEVIAAGLAWLREHQREEGDWYTRSPRRDRKHYISRAATAFALMALAESE
;
A
#
# COMPACT_ATOMS: atom_id res chain seq x y z
N MET A 1 -4.24 58.92 31.98
CA MET A 1 -3.45 58.40 30.85
C MET A 1 -2.21 57.72 31.41
N LEU A 2 -2.27 56.42 31.66
CA LEU A 2 -1.17 55.57 32.12
C LEU A 2 -1.50 54.15 31.68
N LEU A 3 -0.85 53.71 30.60
CA LEU A 3 -1.00 52.40 30.01
C LEU A 3 -0.35 51.34 30.91
N LYS A 4 -1.13 50.32 31.29
CA LYS A 4 -0.61 49.06 31.82
C LYS A 4 -0.12 48.20 30.65
N THR A 5 1.18 48.01 30.54
CA THR A 5 1.80 46.98 29.71
C THR A 5 1.59 45.62 30.37
N SER A 6 0.78 44.76 29.74
CA SER A 6 0.63 43.35 30.11
C SER A 6 1.56 42.53 29.21
N THR A 7 2.72 42.15 29.75
CA THR A 7 3.60 41.17 29.14
C THR A 7 2.99 39.79 29.38
N ARG A 8 2.31 39.24 28.37
CA ARG A 8 1.88 37.82 28.40
C ARG A 8 3.10 36.95 28.13
N LEU A 9 3.61 36.30 29.17
CA LEU A 9 4.47 35.12 29.03
C LEU A 9 3.70 34.04 28.26
N LEU A 10 4.21 33.61 27.11
CA LEU A 10 3.78 32.35 26.48
C LEU A 10 4.14 31.20 27.43
N PRO A 11 3.25 30.22 27.64
CA PRO A 11 3.65 29.00 28.30
C PRO A 11 4.59 28.23 27.35
N LEU A 12 5.82 27.98 27.81
CA LEU A 12 6.69 26.96 27.24
C LEU A 12 5.89 25.65 27.25
N CYS A 13 5.40 25.22 26.09
CA CYS A 13 4.93 23.85 25.91
C CYS A 13 6.19 22.97 25.99
N ILE A 14 6.40 22.39 27.16
CA ILE A 14 7.34 21.29 27.36
C ILE A 14 6.76 20.11 26.58
N LEU A 15 7.25 19.90 25.35
CA LEU A 15 7.08 18.62 24.69
C LEU A 15 7.73 17.57 25.58
N PRO A 16 7.07 16.44 25.89
CA PRO A 16 7.79 15.30 26.42
C PRO A 16 8.75 14.81 25.32
N LEU A 17 10.05 15.04 25.53
CA LEU A 17 11.11 14.31 24.87
C LEU A 17 10.95 12.84 25.27
N TYR A 18 10.18 12.07 24.51
CA TYR A 18 10.41 10.63 24.44
C TYR A 18 11.59 10.40 23.49
N LEU A 19 12.78 10.40 24.07
CA LEU A 19 13.95 9.73 23.51
C LEU A 19 13.68 8.23 23.53
N ALA A 20 13.00 7.73 22.50
CA ALA A 20 13.22 6.36 22.08
C ALA A 20 14.57 6.34 21.34
N GLY A 21 15.64 6.13 22.10
CA GLY A 21 16.92 5.71 21.55
C GLY A 21 16.72 4.34 20.92
N ALA A 22 16.57 4.31 19.60
CA ALA A 22 16.92 3.13 18.82
C ALA A 22 18.30 3.43 18.27
N ASP A 23 19.30 3.22 19.13
CA ASP A 23 20.68 3.04 18.69
C ASP A 23 20.69 1.85 17.72
N GLY A 24 21.27 2.06 16.54
CA GLY A 24 21.40 1.01 15.55
C GLY A 24 22.37 -0.04 16.06
N GLU A 25 21.88 -1.27 16.28
CA GLU A 25 22.68 -2.49 16.29
C GLU A 25 21.74 -3.72 16.23
N GLY A 26 21.91 -4.57 15.21
CA GLY A 26 21.38 -5.94 15.15
C GLY A 26 20.04 -6.19 14.43
N TYR A 27 20.00 -6.11 13.09
CA TYR A 27 18.93 -6.80 12.33
C TYR A 27 19.19 -8.31 12.39
N GLY A 28 18.52 -8.99 13.31
CA GLY A 28 18.61 -10.44 13.49
C GLY A 28 17.98 -11.16 12.31
N ASP A 29 18.80 -11.53 11.34
CA ASP A 29 18.51 -12.63 10.42
C ASP A 29 18.52 -13.92 11.25
N SER A 30 17.33 -14.41 11.63
CA SER A 30 17.20 -15.55 12.54
C SER A 30 17.44 -16.85 11.77
N LYS A 31 18.71 -17.14 11.47
CA LYS A 31 19.11 -18.44 10.92
C LYS A 31 18.57 -19.56 11.80
N GLY A 32 17.64 -20.36 11.26
CA GLY A 32 17.04 -21.51 11.94
C GLY A 32 15.67 -21.27 12.58
N ARG A 33 15.07 -20.08 12.44
CA ARG A 33 13.65 -19.87 12.79
C ARG A 33 12.76 -20.69 11.88
N VAL A 34 11.73 -21.30 12.47
CA VAL A 34 10.65 -21.93 11.73
C VAL A 34 9.60 -20.87 11.40
N TYR A 35 9.27 -20.75 10.11
CA TYR A 35 8.19 -19.90 9.61
C TYR A 35 6.86 -20.16 10.33
N SER A 36 6.11 -19.09 10.63
CA SER A 36 4.77 -19.15 11.22
C SER A 36 3.84 -18.14 10.56
N PHE A 37 2.81 -18.62 9.83
CA PHE A 37 1.78 -17.74 9.23
C PHE A 37 1.04 -16.94 10.31
N ASP A 38 0.65 -17.62 11.40
CA ASP A 38 -0.12 -17.03 12.51
C ASP A 38 0.63 -15.88 13.20
N GLU A 39 1.95 -16.01 13.42
CA GLU A 39 2.74 -14.92 14.03
C GLU A 39 2.81 -13.69 13.11
N GLY A 40 2.84 -13.90 11.78
CA GLY A 40 2.75 -12.79 10.84
C GLY A 40 1.39 -12.09 10.86
N VAL A 41 0.30 -12.87 10.96
CA VAL A 41 -1.05 -12.33 11.14
C VAL A 41 -1.15 -11.52 12.43
N GLU A 42 -0.68 -12.06 13.56
CA GLU A 42 -0.69 -11.38 14.86
C GLU A 42 0.09 -10.06 14.81
N PHE A 43 1.28 -10.06 14.19
CA PHE A 43 2.06 -8.84 14.00
C PHE A 43 1.29 -7.80 13.19
N LEU A 44 0.71 -8.21 12.06
CA LEU A 44 -0.03 -7.30 11.19
C LEU A 44 -1.22 -6.70 11.93
N GLU A 45 -1.98 -7.50 12.69
CA GLU A 45 -3.08 -7.01 13.51
C GLU A 45 -2.63 -5.98 14.54
N LYS A 46 -1.58 -6.29 15.31
CA LYS A 46 -1.02 -5.40 16.32
C LYS A 46 -0.52 -4.08 15.72
N ALA A 47 0.22 -4.15 14.61
CA ALA A 47 0.77 -2.98 13.93
C ALA A 47 -0.34 -2.08 13.35
N SER A 48 -1.40 -2.68 12.80
CA SER A 48 -2.56 -1.97 12.24
C SER A 48 -3.36 -1.25 13.33
N LYS A 49 -3.61 -1.95 14.44
CA LYS A 49 -4.28 -1.43 15.62
C LYS A 49 -3.52 -0.26 16.24
N SER A 50 -2.22 -0.42 16.53
CA SER A 50 -1.39 0.63 17.10
C SER A 50 -1.40 1.89 16.22
N TRP A 51 -1.28 1.75 14.90
CA TRP A 51 -1.36 2.90 14.01
C TRP A 51 -2.71 3.61 14.04
N ARG A 52 -3.81 2.83 14.00
CA ARG A 52 -5.16 3.37 14.09
C ARG A 52 -5.34 4.18 15.38
N GLU A 53 -4.88 3.65 16.52
CA GLU A 53 -5.07 4.25 17.84
C GLU A 53 -4.13 5.43 18.10
N GLU A 54 -2.92 5.43 17.55
CA GLU A 54 -1.92 6.48 17.83
C GLU A 54 -1.87 7.59 16.77
N GLN A 55 -2.13 7.27 15.50
CA GLN A 55 -2.01 8.22 14.38
C GLN A 55 -3.36 8.62 13.80
N GLU A 56 -4.45 7.91 14.13
CA GLU A 56 -5.81 8.26 13.73
C GLU A 56 -5.97 8.58 12.21
N CYS A 57 -5.21 7.88 11.36
CA CYS A 57 -5.28 8.02 9.90
C CYS A 57 -5.09 6.69 9.15
N ILE A 58 -5.39 6.71 7.85
CA ILE A 58 -5.14 5.62 6.91
C ILE A 58 -4.00 6.03 5.97
N THR A 59 -2.99 5.18 5.80
CA THR A 59 -1.93 5.38 4.80
C THR A 59 -1.54 4.09 4.09
N CYS A 60 -1.04 4.22 2.85
CA CYS A 60 -0.66 3.08 2.03
C CYS A 60 0.45 2.21 2.67
N HIS A 61 1.47 2.81 3.30
CA HIS A 61 2.57 2.03 3.89
C HIS A 61 2.24 1.35 5.21
N THR A 62 1.12 1.66 5.86
CA THR A 62 0.89 1.23 7.24
C THR A 62 -0.32 0.31 7.35
N ASN A 63 -1.51 0.87 7.48
CA ASN A 63 -2.75 0.14 7.71
C ASN A 63 -3.64 0.03 6.47
N GLY A 64 -3.34 0.73 5.37
CA GLY A 64 -4.10 0.62 4.11
C GLY A 64 -4.01 -0.77 3.49
N TRP A 65 -2.79 -1.27 3.25
CA TRP A 65 -2.61 -2.66 2.78
C TRP A 65 -3.01 -3.70 3.81
N ALA A 66 -2.94 -3.39 5.11
CA ALA A 66 -3.49 -4.26 6.14
C ALA A 66 -5.02 -4.37 6.03
N LEU A 67 -5.73 -3.25 5.81
CA LEU A 67 -7.18 -3.23 5.60
C LEU A 67 -7.62 -4.10 4.42
N ALA A 68 -6.80 -4.16 3.36
CA ALA A 68 -7.02 -5.01 2.20
C ALA A 68 -6.65 -6.49 2.47
N ALA A 69 -5.57 -6.77 3.22
CA ALA A 69 -5.06 -8.11 3.46
C ALA A 69 -5.85 -8.89 4.53
N GLN A 70 -6.23 -8.22 5.62
CA GLN A 70 -6.86 -8.83 6.80
C GLN A 70 -8.09 -9.72 6.49
N PRO A 71 -9.02 -9.32 5.60
CA PRO A 71 -10.12 -10.19 5.16
C PRO A 71 -9.72 -11.56 4.60
N VAL A 72 -8.52 -11.66 4.03
CA VAL A 72 -7.99 -12.88 3.41
C VAL A 72 -7.24 -13.72 4.44
N VAL A 73 -6.40 -13.06 5.25
CA VAL A 73 -5.43 -13.75 6.12
C VAL A 73 -5.97 -14.05 7.52
N ALA A 74 -7.00 -13.33 7.96
CA ALA A 74 -7.65 -13.51 9.26
C ALA A 74 -9.18 -13.28 9.17
N PRO A 75 -9.90 -14.02 8.31
CA PRO A 75 -11.32 -13.80 8.08
C PRO A 75 -12.12 -13.93 9.39
N GLY A 76 -12.91 -12.90 9.71
CA GLY A 76 -13.74 -12.87 10.92
C GLY A 76 -13.02 -12.42 12.19
N SER A 77 -11.74 -12.02 12.12
CA SER A 77 -11.05 -11.46 13.27
C SER A 77 -11.67 -10.12 13.71
N LYS A 78 -11.48 -9.77 14.99
CA LYS A 78 -11.95 -8.48 15.53
C LYS A 78 -11.27 -7.31 14.84
N GLU A 79 -10.02 -7.49 14.40
CA GLU A 79 -9.25 -6.43 13.75
C GLU A 79 -9.79 -6.13 12.34
N VAL A 80 -10.30 -7.12 11.60
CA VAL A 80 -11.01 -6.88 10.33
C VAL A 80 -12.18 -5.92 10.53
N ALA A 81 -13.01 -6.17 11.55
CA ALA A 81 -14.18 -5.33 11.84
C ALA A 81 -13.75 -3.92 12.31
N ALA A 82 -12.85 -3.84 13.28
CA ALA A 82 -12.40 -2.57 13.86
C ALA A 82 -11.65 -1.68 12.85
N GLY A 83 -10.77 -2.27 12.03
CA GLY A 83 -10.05 -1.54 10.98
C GLY A 83 -10.99 -0.98 9.92
N ARG A 84 -12.01 -1.74 9.51
CA ARG A 84 -13.04 -1.28 8.58
C ARG A 84 -13.90 -0.17 9.18
N GLU A 85 -14.43 -0.36 10.38
CA GLU A 85 -15.25 0.64 11.06
C GLU A 85 -14.50 1.98 11.17
N PHE A 86 -13.23 1.92 11.57
CA PHE A 86 -12.37 3.10 11.63
C PHE A 86 -12.15 3.76 10.27
N ALA A 87 -11.77 3.00 9.24
CA ALA A 87 -11.54 3.55 7.90
C ALA A 87 -12.82 4.18 7.30
N GLN A 88 -13.98 3.57 7.56
CA GLN A 88 -15.29 4.09 7.17
C GLN A 88 -15.61 5.40 7.90
N GLY A 89 -15.39 5.45 9.22
CA GLY A 89 -15.58 6.66 10.03
C GLY A 89 -14.67 7.80 9.60
N TYR A 90 -13.37 7.51 9.45
CA TYR A 90 -12.37 8.43 8.94
C TYR A 90 -12.81 9.05 7.61
N LEU A 91 -13.11 8.21 6.61
CA LEU A 91 -13.52 8.66 5.28
C LEU A 91 -14.80 9.50 5.31
N MET A 92 -15.83 9.04 6.03
CA MET A 92 -17.10 9.74 6.10
C MET A 92 -17.01 11.08 6.82
N SER A 93 -16.13 11.24 7.81
CA SER A 93 -15.95 12.52 8.51
C SER A 93 -15.47 13.63 7.57
N PHE A 94 -14.59 13.32 6.61
CA PHE A 94 -14.14 14.29 5.61
C PHE A 94 -15.19 14.55 4.54
N ILE A 95 -15.83 13.49 4.02
CA ILE A 95 -16.89 13.62 3.00
C ILE A 95 -18.07 14.46 3.52
N LYS A 96 -18.41 14.34 4.81
CA LYS A 96 -19.50 15.11 5.43
C LYS A 96 -19.08 16.50 5.91
N GLY A 97 -17.79 16.85 5.82
CA GLY A 97 -17.25 18.10 6.34
C GLY A 97 -17.24 18.21 7.88
N GLU A 98 -17.35 17.07 8.57
CA GLU A 98 -17.25 16.99 10.04
C GLU A 98 -15.79 17.16 10.49
N ALA A 99 -14.84 16.68 9.69
CA ALA A 99 -13.41 16.90 9.84
C ALA A 99 -12.87 17.86 8.77
N LYS A 100 -11.87 18.67 9.13
CA LYS A 100 -11.17 19.56 8.19
C LYS A 100 -9.86 18.94 7.76
N GLN A 101 -9.53 19.08 6.48
CA GLN A 101 -8.23 18.67 5.96
C GLN A 101 -7.10 19.40 6.71
N THR A 102 -6.12 18.64 7.20
CA THR A 102 -4.93 19.17 7.88
C THR A 102 -3.69 18.39 7.45
N GLY A 103 -2.80 19.06 6.71
CA GLY A 103 -1.65 18.37 6.10
C GLY A 103 -2.11 17.21 5.22
N GLN A 104 -1.79 15.98 5.63
CA GLN A 104 -2.12 14.75 4.89
C GLN A 104 -3.48 14.16 5.24
N TYR A 105 -4.03 14.54 6.40
CA TYR A 105 -5.33 14.07 6.86
C TYR A 105 -6.42 14.64 5.96
N GLY A 106 -7.24 13.79 5.36
CA GLY A 106 -8.29 14.20 4.42
C GLY A 106 -7.75 14.78 3.11
N SER A 107 -6.49 14.53 2.76
CA SER A 107 -5.96 14.85 1.43
C SER A 107 -6.66 14.02 0.35
N VAL A 108 -6.57 14.45 -0.92
CA VAL A 108 -7.10 13.68 -2.06
C VAL A 108 -6.53 12.27 -2.06
N GLU A 109 -5.21 12.12 -1.89
CA GLU A 109 -4.54 10.82 -1.73
C GLU A 109 -5.16 10.01 -0.58
N GLY A 110 -5.25 10.59 0.62
CA GLY A 110 -5.77 9.90 1.80
C GLY A 110 -7.21 9.41 1.62
N MET A 111 -8.10 10.23 1.05
CA MET A 111 -9.50 9.85 0.82
C MET A 111 -9.64 8.81 -0.29
N VAL A 112 -8.96 9.00 -1.42
CA VAL A 112 -9.04 8.10 -2.57
C VAL A 112 -8.40 6.75 -2.26
N ALA A 113 -7.24 6.73 -1.61
CA ALA A 113 -6.58 5.50 -1.18
C ALA A 113 -7.44 4.75 -0.15
N THR A 114 -8.02 5.46 0.83
CA THR A 114 -8.93 4.84 1.81
C THR A 114 -10.14 4.20 1.13
N ALA A 115 -10.75 4.88 0.16
CA ALA A 115 -11.85 4.33 -0.62
C ALA A 115 -11.43 3.06 -1.40
N ALA A 116 -10.24 3.07 -2.02
CA ALA A 116 -9.71 1.92 -2.73
C ALA A 116 -9.41 0.72 -1.79
N PHE A 117 -8.81 0.95 -0.62
CA PHE A 117 -8.55 -0.11 0.35
C PHE A 117 -9.84 -0.69 0.96
N LEU A 118 -10.84 0.15 1.23
CA LEU A 118 -12.17 -0.31 1.63
C LEU A 118 -12.84 -1.14 0.53
N ALA A 119 -12.70 -0.74 -0.74
CA ALA A 119 -13.21 -1.49 -1.89
C ALA A 119 -12.55 -2.88 -2.02
N LEU A 120 -11.22 -2.96 -1.85
CA LEU A 120 -10.50 -4.24 -1.78
C LEU A 120 -11.01 -5.10 -0.62
N SER A 121 -11.18 -4.50 0.57
CA SER A 121 -11.69 -5.18 1.75
C SER A 121 -13.12 -5.70 1.55
N ASP A 122 -13.98 -4.91 0.90
CA ASP A 122 -15.36 -5.28 0.55
C ASP A 122 -15.43 -6.40 -0.50
N ALA A 123 -14.50 -6.42 -1.46
CA ALA A 123 -14.37 -7.51 -2.42
C ALA A 123 -14.03 -8.82 -1.70
N ARG A 124 -13.01 -8.79 -0.85
CA ARG A 124 -12.41 -9.96 -0.19
C ARG A 124 -13.24 -10.53 0.96
N THR A 125 -14.01 -9.70 1.66
CA THR A 125 -14.97 -10.19 2.68
C THR A 125 -16.26 -10.75 2.08
N GLY A 126 -16.53 -10.56 0.78
CA GLY A 126 -17.75 -11.03 0.13
C GLY A 126 -19.06 -10.31 0.54
N SER A 127 -19.03 -9.37 1.48
CA SER A 127 -20.21 -8.86 2.22
C SER A 127 -20.96 -7.67 1.59
N GLY A 128 -20.99 -7.55 0.26
CA GLY A 128 -21.50 -6.31 -0.39
C GLY A 128 -20.44 -5.20 -0.50
N VAL A 129 -20.77 -4.08 -1.18
CA VAL A 129 -20.00 -2.82 -1.04
C VAL A 129 -20.66 -2.07 0.10
N HIS A 130 -19.89 -1.73 1.12
CA HIS A 130 -20.40 -0.97 2.25
C HIS A 130 -20.81 0.45 1.82
N LYS A 131 -21.80 1.05 2.49
CA LYS A 131 -22.30 2.39 2.14
C LYS A 131 -21.20 3.45 2.18
N ALA A 132 -20.34 3.41 3.20
CA ALA A 132 -19.20 4.33 3.30
C ALA A 132 -18.18 4.12 2.17
N THR A 133 -17.90 2.88 1.78
CA THR A 133 -17.07 2.58 0.61
C THR A 133 -17.68 3.16 -0.66
N ARG A 134 -19.00 3.00 -0.84
CA ARG A 134 -19.72 3.57 -1.99
C ARG A 134 -19.61 5.09 -2.02
N SER A 135 -19.89 5.76 -0.90
CA SER A 135 -19.69 7.22 -0.78
C SER A 135 -18.26 7.64 -1.07
N GLY A 136 -17.27 6.85 -0.62
CA GLY A 136 -15.86 7.03 -0.93
C GLY A 136 -15.53 6.97 -2.42
N LEU A 137 -16.00 5.93 -3.11
CA LEU A 137 -15.81 5.77 -4.55
C LEU A 137 -16.49 6.90 -5.34
N ASP A 138 -17.73 7.25 -4.97
CA ASP A 138 -18.47 8.32 -5.62
C ASP A 138 -17.76 9.66 -5.43
N HIS A 139 -17.26 9.95 -4.22
CA HIS A 139 -16.46 11.14 -3.94
C HIS A 139 -15.12 11.15 -4.68
N ALA A 140 -14.45 10.00 -4.79
CA ALA A 140 -13.23 9.88 -5.58
C ALA A 140 -13.46 10.26 -7.06
N TRP A 141 -14.65 9.98 -7.61
CA TRP A 141 -15.01 10.42 -8.97
C TRP A 141 -15.29 11.90 -9.10
N GLU A 142 -15.80 12.55 -8.05
CA GLU A 142 -15.99 14.01 -7.99
C GLU A 142 -14.65 14.75 -7.97
N LEU A 143 -13.62 14.13 -7.39
CA LEU A 143 -12.26 14.67 -7.30
C LEU A 143 -11.41 14.46 -8.57
N LEU A 144 -11.92 13.81 -9.62
CA LEU A 144 -11.16 13.62 -10.85
C LEU A 144 -10.96 14.93 -11.62
N ASP A 145 -9.72 15.23 -11.95
CA ASP A 145 -9.33 16.35 -12.80
C ASP A 145 -9.71 16.14 -14.27
N GLU A 146 -9.59 17.21 -15.07
CA GLU A 146 -9.82 17.16 -16.52
C GLU A 146 -8.89 16.18 -17.24
N SER A 147 -7.69 15.96 -16.71
CA SER A 147 -6.74 14.97 -17.23
C SER A 147 -7.21 13.52 -17.05
N GLY A 148 -8.19 13.28 -16.17
CA GLY A 148 -8.77 11.98 -15.90
C GLY A 148 -8.02 11.17 -14.82
N THR A 149 -7.26 11.84 -13.95
CA THR A 149 -6.67 11.29 -12.72
C THR A 149 -6.88 12.27 -11.56
N TRP A 150 -6.27 12.01 -10.40
CA TRP A 150 -6.13 12.95 -9.29
C TRP A 150 -4.75 13.62 -9.37
N GLU A 151 -4.66 14.83 -9.92
CA GLU A 151 -3.38 15.57 -10.08
C GLU A 151 -2.82 16.04 -8.74
N ASP A 152 -3.72 16.33 -7.78
CA ASP A 152 -3.39 16.63 -6.39
C ASP A 152 -3.04 15.38 -5.56
N TRP A 153 -2.79 14.23 -6.21
CA TRP A 153 -2.17 13.08 -5.55
C TRP A 153 -0.80 13.48 -5.00
N LEU A 154 -0.54 13.18 -3.72
CA LEU A 154 0.72 13.57 -3.10
C LEU A 154 1.88 12.86 -3.81
N GLN A 155 2.84 13.67 -4.28
CA GLN A 155 4.07 13.22 -4.94
C GLN A 155 5.28 13.69 -4.12
N CYS A 156 5.29 13.32 -2.84
CA CYS A 156 6.25 13.83 -1.86
C CYS A 156 7.55 13.02 -1.78
N ASN A 157 7.86 12.21 -2.80
CA ASN A 157 8.96 11.24 -2.83
C ASN A 157 8.90 10.27 -1.64
N TRP A 158 7.74 9.64 -1.42
CA TRP A 158 7.63 8.48 -0.52
C TRP A 158 7.41 7.20 -1.32
N PRO A 159 8.48 6.53 -1.75
CA PRO A 159 8.31 5.30 -2.50
C PRO A 159 7.65 4.20 -1.67
N PRO A 160 6.88 3.32 -2.32
CA PRO A 160 6.51 3.37 -3.74
C PRO A 160 5.22 4.16 -4.03
N PHE A 161 4.42 4.49 -3.02
CA PHE A 161 3.01 4.85 -3.19
C PHE A 161 2.74 6.34 -3.49
N GLU A 162 3.65 7.23 -3.10
CA GLU A 162 3.54 8.70 -3.27
C GLU A 162 4.80 9.22 -3.98
N SER A 163 5.25 8.48 -5.00
CA SER A 163 6.40 8.83 -5.84
C SER A 163 6.04 9.31 -7.23
N ASP A 164 4.80 9.08 -7.66
CA ASP A 164 4.29 9.42 -8.98
C ASP A 164 2.77 9.62 -8.94
N ALA A 165 2.22 10.17 -10.01
CA ALA A 165 0.78 10.35 -10.20
C ALA A 165 0.06 9.10 -10.74
N GLU A 166 0.78 7.99 -11.00
CA GLU A 166 0.22 6.78 -11.60
C GLU A 166 -0.18 5.72 -10.57
N TYR A 167 0.32 5.78 -9.35
CA TYR A 167 -0.03 4.84 -8.29
C TYR A 167 -1.53 4.89 -7.95
N GLY A 168 -2.06 6.08 -7.63
CA GLY A 168 -3.48 6.28 -7.32
C GLY A 168 -4.46 5.69 -8.37
N PRO A 169 -4.38 6.08 -9.66
CA PRO A 169 -5.27 5.54 -10.68
C PRO A 169 -5.11 4.03 -10.86
N THR A 170 -3.90 3.48 -10.67
CA THR A 170 -3.67 2.05 -10.81
C THR A 170 -4.22 1.26 -9.61
N LEU A 171 -4.04 1.76 -8.38
CA LEU A 171 -4.63 1.20 -7.16
C LEU A 171 -6.16 1.14 -7.26
N MET A 172 -6.79 2.23 -7.73
CA MET A 172 -8.24 2.26 -7.89
C MET A 172 -8.73 1.26 -8.95
N LEU A 173 -8.00 1.10 -10.07
CA LEU A 173 -8.35 0.09 -11.08
C LEU A 173 -8.25 -1.33 -10.53
N VAL A 174 -7.24 -1.63 -9.72
CA VAL A 174 -7.14 -2.92 -9.02
C VAL A 174 -8.36 -3.12 -8.10
N ALA A 175 -8.67 -2.14 -7.24
CA ALA A 175 -9.80 -2.22 -6.32
C ALA A 175 -11.15 -2.42 -7.04
N LEU A 176 -11.41 -1.67 -8.12
CA LEU A 176 -12.61 -1.86 -8.93
C LEU A 176 -12.62 -3.20 -9.68
N GLY A 177 -11.46 -3.69 -10.08
CA GLY A 177 -11.29 -4.98 -10.73
C GLY A 177 -11.78 -6.11 -9.84
N GLU A 178 -11.26 -6.18 -8.61
CA GLU A 178 -11.68 -7.17 -7.61
C GLU A 178 -13.16 -6.99 -7.22
N LEU A 179 -13.66 -5.76 -7.10
CA LEU A 179 -15.07 -5.49 -6.82
C LEU A 179 -16.03 -5.95 -7.93
N LYS A 180 -15.60 -5.89 -9.19
CA LYS A 180 -16.40 -6.31 -10.34
C LYS A 180 -16.69 -7.81 -10.28
N ASP A 181 -15.71 -8.60 -9.84
CA ASP A 181 -15.86 -10.04 -9.64
C ASP A 181 -16.89 -10.32 -8.53
N ALA A 182 -17.08 -9.37 -7.62
CA ALA A 182 -18.15 -9.36 -6.62
C ALA A 182 -19.46 -8.68 -7.07
N ALA A 183 -19.60 -8.31 -8.35
CA ALA A 183 -20.76 -7.67 -9.01
C ALA A 183 -21.19 -6.26 -8.51
N LYS A 184 -20.36 -5.57 -7.71
CA LYS A 184 -20.77 -4.36 -6.97
C LYS A 184 -20.41 -3.01 -7.63
N THR A 185 -19.97 -3.01 -8.89
CA THR A 185 -19.55 -1.79 -9.61
C THR A 185 -20.73 -1.08 -10.29
N THR A 186 -20.71 0.26 -10.31
CA THR A 186 -21.73 1.11 -10.94
C THR A 186 -21.33 1.60 -12.34
N VAL A 187 -22.25 2.28 -13.03
CA VAL A 187 -21.94 2.98 -14.29
C VAL A 187 -20.94 4.12 -14.05
N ALA A 188 -20.99 4.78 -12.88
CA ALA A 188 -20.01 5.79 -12.51
C ALA A 188 -18.60 5.18 -12.40
N ASP A 189 -18.49 4.01 -11.76
CA ASP A 189 -17.22 3.27 -11.64
C ASP A 189 -16.65 2.91 -13.03
N ALA A 190 -17.50 2.44 -13.95
CA ALA A 190 -17.07 2.12 -15.31
C ALA A 190 -16.59 3.36 -16.09
N ARG A 191 -17.22 4.53 -15.88
CA ARG A 191 -16.78 5.80 -16.48
C ARG A 191 -15.47 6.28 -15.87
N GLY A 192 -15.35 6.22 -14.53
CA GLY A 192 -14.12 6.53 -13.79
C GLY A 192 -12.96 5.68 -14.29
N ALA A 193 -13.11 4.36 -14.26
CA ALA A 193 -12.12 3.41 -14.77
C ALA A 193 -11.70 3.71 -16.22
N LYS A 194 -12.63 4.10 -17.11
CA LYS A 194 -12.31 4.50 -18.48
C LYS A 194 -11.43 5.76 -18.53
N LYS A 195 -11.69 6.76 -17.68
CA LYS A 195 -10.84 7.96 -17.56
C LYS A 195 -9.44 7.60 -17.07
N LEU A 196 -9.35 6.82 -15.99
CA LEU A 196 -8.07 6.35 -15.43
C LEU A 196 -7.24 5.57 -16.46
N ILE A 197 -7.86 4.62 -17.18
CA ILE A 197 -7.21 3.88 -18.28
C ILE A 197 -6.75 4.82 -19.40
N GLY A 198 -7.55 5.84 -19.72
CA GLY A 198 -7.20 6.86 -20.70
C GLY A 198 -5.96 7.65 -20.30
N TYR A 199 -5.87 8.04 -19.02
CA TYR A 199 -4.70 8.71 -18.45
C TYR A 199 -3.46 7.80 -18.48
N LEU A 200 -3.55 6.56 -17.99
CA LEU A 200 -2.42 5.63 -17.95
C LEU A 200 -1.88 5.30 -19.36
N LYS A 201 -2.71 5.30 -20.40
CA LYS A 201 -2.25 5.10 -21.79
C LYS A 201 -1.44 6.27 -22.35
N LYS A 202 -1.63 7.47 -21.83
CA LYS A 202 -0.92 8.68 -22.25
C LYS A 202 0.38 8.91 -21.48
N ASN A 203 0.59 8.17 -20.40
CA ASN A 203 1.74 8.31 -19.50
C ASN A 203 2.46 6.97 -19.40
N GLU A 204 3.72 6.90 -19.82
CA GLU A 204 4.54 5.69 -19.71
C GLU A 204 4.87 5.38 -18.24
N PRO A 205 4.93 4.11 -17.81
CA PRO A 205 5.32 3.76 -16.44
C PRO A 205 6.80 4.09 -16.20
N VAL A 206 7.09 4.73 -15.07
CA VAL A 206 8.44 5.27 -14.78
C VAL A 206 9.34 4.33 -13.98
N SER A 207 8.82 3.18 -13.57
CA SER A 207 9.52 2.19 -12.76
C SER A 207 9.01 0.76 -13.05
N LEU A 208 9.77 -0.25 -12.62
CA LEU A 208 9.28 -1.63 -12.70
C LEU A 208 8.15 -1.88 -11.68
N HIS A 209 8.14 -1.16 -10.54
CA HIS A 209 7.00 -1.14 -9.62
C HIS A 209 5.71 -0.65 -10.30
N ALA A 210 5.77 0.45 -11.04
CA ALA A 210 4.64 0.97 -11.80
C ALA A 210 4.16 0.00 -12.88
N LYS A 211 5.08 -0.62 -13.62
CA LYS A 211 4.76 -1.69 -14.57
C LYS A 211 4.02 -2.84 -13.89
N ALA A 212 4.48 -3.27 -12.72
CA ALA A 212 3.85 -4.34 -11.95
C ALA A 212 2.44 -3.98 -11.46
N MET A 213 2.24 -2.78 -10.90
CA MET A 213 0.89 -2.28 -10.54
C MET A 213 -0.04 -2.28 -11.76
N ARG A 214 0.44 -1.82 -12.93
CA ARG A 214 -0.35 -1.80 -14.16
C ARG A 214 -0.62 -3.20 -14.71
N LEU A 215 0.29 -4.15 -14.53
CA LEU A 215 0.05 -5.56 -14.85
C LEU A 215 -1.09 -6.12 -13.99
N TRP A 216 -1.08 -5.83 -12.70
CA TRP A 216 -2.16 -6.22 -11.79
C TRP A 216 -3.49 -5.59 -12.19
N ALA A 217 -3.54 -4.27 -12.43
CA ALA A 217 -4.76 -3.64 -12.94
C ALA A 217 -5.22 -4.28 -14.27
N ALA A 218 -4.29 -4.65 -15.14
CA ALA A 218 -4.60 -5.25 -16.44
C ALA A 218 -5.09 -6.71 -16.39
N SER A 219 -4.97 -7.41 -15.25
CA SER A 219 -5.60 -8.73 -15.07
C SER A 219 -7.12 -8.62 -15.06
N HIS A 220 -7.67 -7.54 -14.49
CA HIS A 220 -9.10 -7.23 -14.50
C HIS A 220 -9.51 -6.33 -15.69
N TRP A 221 -8.61 -5.43 -16.11
CA TRP A 221 -8.85 -4.45 -17.15
C TRP A 221 -7.91 -4.68 -18.34
N SER A 222 -8.16 -5.71 -19.14
CA SER A 222 -7.28 -6.11 -20.25
C SER A 222 -6.97 -5.00 -21.28
N LYS A 223 -7.80 -3.95 -21.33
CA LYS A 223 -7.60 -2.75 -22.17
C LYS A 223 -6.69 -1.69 -21.55
N ALA A 224 -6.31 -1.81 -20.27
CA ALA A 224 -5.43 -0.87 -19.57
C ALA A 224 -4.00 -0.91 -20.12
N VAL A 225 -3.49 -2.11 -20.42
CA VAL A 225 -2.15 -2.33 -20.96
C VAL A 225 -2.24 -3.20 -22.22
N PRO A 226 -1.64 -2.81 -23.38
CA PRO A 226 -1.59 -3.65 -24.57
C PRO A 226 -0.98 -5.03 -24.30
N ALA A 227 -1.45 -6.08 -24.98
CA ALA A 227 -1.00 -7.45 -24.74
C ALA A 227 0.51 -7.66 -24.92
N GLN A 228 1.12 -6.94 -25.87
CA GLN A 228 2.57 -6.94 -26.08
C GLN A 228 3.31 -6.39 -24.85
N ASN A 229 2.89 -5.24 -24.34
CA ASN A 229 3.47 -4.63 -23.15
C ASN A 229 3.27 -5.51 -21.92
N ARG A 230 2.11 -6.15 -21.76
CA ARG A 230 1.88 -7.09 -20.65
C ARG A 230 2.89 -8.24 -20.65
N ARG A 231 3.16 -8.84 -21.82
CA ARG A 231 4.16 -9.91 -21.94
C ARG A 231 5.57 -9.40 -21.67
N ALA A 232 5.93 -8.23 -22.23
CA ALA A 232 7.25 -7.64 -22.03
C ALA A 232 7.50 -7.31 -20.56
N TRP A 233 6.58 -6.60 -19.91
CA TRP A 233 6.71 -6.18 -18.51
C TRP A 233 6.68 -7.37 -17.55
N LYS A 234 5.88 -8.41 -17.83
CA LYS A 234 5.91 -9.65 -17.04
C LYS A 234 7.28 -10.32 -17.14
N LYS A 235 7.88 -10.37 -18.34
CA LYS A 235 9.24 -10.90 -18.52
C LYS A 235 10.29 -10.07 -17.78
N GLU A 236 10.18 -8.74 -17.82
CA GLU A 236 11.06 -7.85 -17.05
C GLU A 236 10.95 -8.12 -15.54
N LEU A 237 9.72 -8.27 -15.03
CA LEU A 237 9.47 -8.54 -13.60
C LEU A 237 10.07 -9.89 -13.16
N LEU A 238 9.90 -10.94 -13.97
CA LEU A 238 10.50 -12.25 -13.71
C LEU A 238 12.04 -12.19 -13.77
N ALA A 239 12.60 -11.44 -14.72
CA ALA A 239 14.05 -11.31 -14.88
C ALA A 239 14.72 -10.44 -13.80
N ALA A 240 13.94 -9.63 -13.08
CA ALA A 240 14.42 -8.80 -11.99
C ALA A 240 14.67 -9.56 -10.67
N ARG A 241 14.30 -10.85 -10.61
CA ARG A 241 14.57 -11.72 -9.47
C ARG A 241 16.08 -11.84 -9.23
N GLY A 242 16.50 -11.72 -7.98
CA GLY A 242 17.85 -12.02 -7.52
C GLY A 242 18.18 -13.50 -7.57
N GLU A 243 19.46 -13.83 -7.40
CA GLU A 243 19.95 -15.22 -7.35
C GLU A 243 19.43 -15.99 -6.12
N ASP A 244 19.11 -15.27 -5.05
CA ASP A 244 18.54 -15.82 -3.80
C ASP A 244 17.03 -16.11 -3.89
N GLY A 245 16.39 -15.80 -5.03
CA GLY A 245 14.96 -16.00 -5.24
C GLY A 245 14.08 -14.81 -4.88
N GLY A 246 14.64 -13.78 -4.24
CA GLY A 246 13.92 -12.55 -3.87
C GLY A 246 14.01 -11.44 -4.93
N TRP A 247 13.46 -10.28 -4.61
CA TRP A 247 13.59 -9.03 -5.39
C TRP A 247 14.10 -7.92 -4.49
N SER A 248 14.82 -6.96 -5.07
CA SER A 248 15.38 -5.82 -4.36
C SER A 248 14.64 -4.53 -4.67
N MET A 249 14.68 -3.55 -3.75
CA MET A 249 14.06 -2.25 -4.00
C MET A 249 14.73 -1.55 -5.20
N ALA A 250 16.03 -1.73 -5.39
CA ALA A 250 16.74 -1.20 -6.56
C ALA A 250 16.17 -1.74 -7.88
N SER A 251 15.84 -3.04 -7.94
CA SER A 251 15.27 -3.64 -9.15
C SER A 251 13.90 -3.07 -9.53
N LEU A 252 13.14 -2.59 -8.54
CA LEU A 252 11.80 -2.02 -8.75
C LEU A 252 11.79 -0.51 -8.95
N SER A 253 12.84 0.16 -8.47
CA SER A 253 12.90 1.61 -8.37
C SER A 253 12.91 2.33 -9.72
N GLY A 254 12.25 3.49 -9.75
CA GLY A 254 12.39 4.46 -10.84
C GLY A 254 13.49 5.50 -10.54
N PRO A 255 13.86 6.34 -11.52
CA PRO A 255 14.94 7.33 -11.38
C PRO A 255 14.69 8.38 -10.29
N ALA A 256 13.43 8.57 -9.88
CA ALA A 256 13.02 9.52 -8.84
C ALA A 256 13.25 9.01 -7.41
N TRP A 257 13.41 7.70 -7.20
CA TRP A 257 13.42 7.10 -5.87
C TRP A 257 14.77 7.29 -5.18
N LYS A 258 14.87 8.33 -4.34
CA LYS A 258 16.11 8.67 -3.63
C LYS A 258 15.88 8.72 -2.13
N ARG A 259 16.84 8.17 -1.38
CA ARG A 259 16.91 8.37 0.07
C ARG A 259 17.32 9.80 0.40
N ASP A 260 16.94 10.28 1.59
CA ASP A 260 17.23 11.65 2.04
C ASP A 260 18.76 11.93 2.07
N GLY A 261 19.61 10.91 2.23
CA GLY A 261 21.08 11.00 2.15
C GLY A 261 21.68 10.81 0.75
N GLY A 262 20.85 10.58 -0.28
CA GLY A 262 21.28 10.36 -1.66
C GLY A 262 21.74 8.92 -1.96
N GLU A 263 21.67 8.01 -1.00
CA GLU A 263 22.08 6.62 -1.18
C GLU A 263 21.16 5.89 -2.19
N ALA A 264 21.77 5.06 -3.03
CA ALA A 264 21.05 4.18 -3.93
C ALA A 264 20.19 3.17 -3.16
N GLN A 265 19.06 2.76 -3.74
CA GLN A 265 18.21 1.71 -3.18
C GLN A 265 19.00 0.40 -2.98
N THR A 266 18.54 -0.42 -2.04
CA THR A 266 19.20 -1.70 -1.72
C THR A 266 19.13 -2.63 -2.94
N SER A 267 20.25 -3.25 -3.31
CA SER A 267 20.33 -4.19 -4.43
C SER A 267 20.17 -5.66 -4.02
N THR A 268 20.34 -5.98 -2.74
CA THR A 268 19.98 -7.28 -2.17
C THR A 268 18.47 -7.38 -2.00
N SER A 269 17.96 -8.61 -1.97
CA SER A 269 16.53 -8.86 -1.83
C SER A 269 15.99 -8.32 -0.50
N GLU A 270 14.78 -7.77 -0.54
CA GLU A 270 14.06 -7.22 0.60
C GLU A 270 12.62 -7.72 0.59
N ALA A 271 11.94 -7.70 1.73
CA ALA A 271 10.68 -8.41 1.83
C ALA A 271 9.51 -7.75 1.07
N TYR A 272 9.39 -6.42 1.05
CA TYR A 272 8.37 -5.72 0.27
C TYR A 272 8.51 -6.00 -1.23
N PRO A 273 9.65 -5.73 -1.89
CA PRO A 273 9.79 -6.00 -3.31
C PRO A 273 9.56 -7.48 -3.64
N THR A 274 10.06 -8.40 -2.81
CA THR A 274 9.82 -9.84 -2.99
C THR A 274 8.33 -10.19 -2.89
N ALA A 275 7.68 -9.85 -1.78
CA ALA A 275 6.28 -10.16 -1.54
C ALA A 275 5.35 -9.53 -2.57
N PHE A 276 5.59 -8.26 -2.91
CA PHE A 276 4.82 -7.54 -3.92
C PHE A 276 4.95 -8.19 -5.30
N CYS A 277 6.16 -8.55 -5.74
CA CYS A 277 6.36 -9.18 -7.05
C CYS A 277 5.71 -10.57 -7.12
N VAL A 278 5.92 -11.40 -6.10
CA VAL A 278 5.31 -12.74 -6.00
C VAL A 278 3.79 -12.61 -6.06
N TYR A 279 3.20 -11.75 -5.25
CA TYR A 279 1.76 -11.55 -5.21
C TYR A 279 1.22 -11.06 -6.57
N VAL A 280 1.81 -10.03 -7.18
CA VAL A 280 1.36 -9.52 -8.48
C VAL A 280 1.50 -10.58 -9.58
N LEU A 281 2.58 -11.37 -9.59
CA LEU A 281 2.75 -12.42 -10.59
C LEU A 281 1.67 -13.51 -10.46
N LEU A 282 1.34 -13.93 -9.23
CA LEU A 282 0.21 -14.82 -8.94
C LEU A 282 -1.12 -14.23 -9.46
N GLN A 283 -1.42 -12.98 -9.11
CA GLN A 283 -2.64 -12.27 -9.54
C GLN A 283 -2.72 -12.05 -11.06
N THR A 284 -1.61 -12.20 -11.78
CA THR A 284 -1.56 -12.10 -13.25
C THR A 284 -1.49 -13.48 -13.93
N GLY A 285 -1.75 -14.55 -13.19
CA GLY A 285 -1.88 -15.92 -13.69
C GLY A 285 -0.56 -16.64 -13.94
N VAL A 286 0.54 -16.26 -13.27
CA VAL A 286 1.72 -17.13 -13.18
C VAL A 286 1.40 -18.25 -12.18
N ASP A 287 1.69 -19.48 -12.56
CA ASP A 287 1.40 -20.65 -11.72
C ASP A 287 2.24 -20.64 -10.44
N ARG A 288 1.66 -21.09 -9.33
CA ARG A 288 2.35 -21.18 -8.04
C ARG A 288 3.54 -22.14 -8.06
N THR A 289 3.51 -23.14 -8.95
CA THR A 289 4.62 -24.10 -9.12
C THR A 289 5.68 -23.62 -10.11
N ASP A 290 5.52 -22.44 -10.71
CA ASP A 290 6.58 -21.81 -11.49
C ASP A 290 7.81 -21.60 -10.60
N GLU A 291 8.99 -21.97 -11.09
CA GLU A 291 10.25 -21.95 -10.33
C GLU A 291 10.57 -20.55 -9.77
N VAL A 292 10.15 -19.48 -10.46
CA VAL A 292 10.33 -18.11 -9.99
C VAL A 292 9.45 -17.81 -8.79
N ILE A 293 8.20 -18.25 -8.83
CA ILE A 293 7.23 -18.04 -7.74
C ILE A 293 7.58 -18.91 -6.54
N ALA A 294 7.89 -20.18 -6.76
CA ALA A 294 8.29 -21.10 -5.70
C ALA A 294 9.52 -20.59 -4.94
N ALA A 295 10.53 -20.06 -5.65
CA ALA A 295 11.71 -19.46 -5.03
C ALA A 295 11.37 -18.22 -4.20
N GLY A 296 10.52 -17.32 -4.71
CA GLY A 296 10.10 -16.13 -3.96
C GLY A 296 9.30 -16.49 -2.70
N LEU A 297 8.41 -17.47 -2.77
CA LEU A 297 7.65 -17.98 -1.62
C LEU A 297 8.57 -18.66 -0.59
N ALA A 298 9.60 -19.39 -1.03
CA ALA A 298 10.61 -19.96 -0.14
C ALA A 298 11.42 -18.85 0.55
N TRP A 299 11.86 -17.85 -0.21
CA TRP A 299 12.56 -16.68 0.33
C TRP A 299 11.73 -15.99 1.42
N LEU A 300 10.43 -15.78 1.22
CA LEU A 300 9.56 -15.19 2.23
C LEU A 300 9.49 -16.04 3.52
N ARG A 301 9.39 -17.37 3.41
CA ARG A 301 9.37 -18.25 4.59
C ARG A 301 10.70 -18.20 5.36
N GLU A 302 11.81 -18.13 4.64
CA GLU A 302 13.16 -18.08 5.23
C GLU A 302 13.48 -16.74 5.91
N HIS A 303 12.89 -15.63 5.43
CA HIS A 303 13.21 -14.26 5.88
C HIS A 303 12.13 -13.64 6.78
N GLN A 304 11.26 -14.45 7.39
CA GLN A 304 10.38 -13.96 8.45
C GLN A 304 11.19 -13.68 9.72
N ARG A 305 11.03 -12.49 10.31
CA ARG A 305 11.73 -12.11 11.56
C ARG A 305 11.10 -12.77 12.79
N GLU A 306 11.82 -12.71 13.92
CA GLU A 306 11.35 -13.23 15.21
C GLU A 306 10.00 -12.67 15.67
N GLU A 307 9.68 -11.42 15.32
CA GLU A 307 8.40 -10.79 15.65
C GLU A 307 7.25 -11.20 14.72
N GLY A 308 7.50 -12.08 13.74
CA GLY A 308 6.53 -12.56 12.76
C GLY A 308 6.45 -11.72 11.47
N ASP A 309 7.09 -10.56 11.42
CA ASP A 309 6.99 -9.63 10.30
C ASP A 309 8.09 -9.79 9.24
N TRP A 310 7.90 -9.03 8.16
CA TRP A 310 8.80 -8.98 7.03
C TRP A 310 9.41 -7.60 6.89
N TYR A 311 10.73 -7.53 7.07
CA TYR A 311 11.43 -6.25 7.06
C TYR A 311 11.74 -5.73 5.65
N THR A 312 11.65 -4.41 5.49
CA THR A 312 12.22 -3.70 4.36
C THR A 312 12.79 -2.37 4.80
N ARG A 313 14.02 -2.08 4.37
CA ARG A 313 14.66 -0.80 4.62
C ARG A 313 13.87 0.32 3.94
N SER A 314 13.76 1.47 4.59
CA SER A 314 12.95 2.55 4.02
C SER A 314 13.55 3.03 2.70
N PRO A 315 12.75 3.21 1.63
CA PRO A 315 13.25 3.73 0.36
C PRO A 315 13.50 5.23 0.38
N ARG A 316 13.12 5.93 1.47
CA ARG A 316 13.39 7.37 1.67
C ARG A 316 14.15 7.68 2.95
N ARG A 317 13.57 7.38 4.11
CA ARG A 317 14.04 7.82 5.43
C ARG A 317 14.39 6.61 6.25
N ASP A 318 15.69 6.35 6.42
CA ASP A 318 16.14 5.09 7.02
C ASP A 318 15.47 4.81 8.36
N ARG A 319 15.36 5.82 9.24
CA ARG A 319 14.65 5.71 10.53
C ARG A 319 13.12 5.48 10.48
N LYS A 320 12.50 5.35 9.30
CA LYS A 320 11.05 5.23 9.08
C LYS A 320 10.72 4.05 8.16
N HIS A 321 10.90 2.83 8.69
CA HIS A 321 10.67 1.55 8.02
C HIS A 321 9.19 1.15 7.89
N TYR A 322 8.27 2.12 7.73
CA TYR A 322 6.84 1.85 7.67
C TYR A 322 6.47 0.87 6.56
N ILE A 323 7.20 0.89 5.44
CA ILE A 323 7.06 -0.05 4.33
C ILE A 323 7.09 -1.54 4.75
N SER A 324 7.70 -1.89 5.88
CA SER A 324 7.69 -3.26 6.42
C SER A 324 6.28 -3.75 6.79
N ARG A 325 5.34 -2.83 7.09
CA ARG A 325 3.93 -3.18 7.33
C ARG A 325 3.24 -3.58 6.03
N ALA A 326 3.46 -2.82 4.96
CA ALA A 326 3.03 -3.22 3.62
C ALA A 326 3.72 -4.52 3.18
N ALA A 327 5.02 -4.69 3.46
CA ALA A 327 5.75 -5.94 3.18
C ALA A 327 5.06 -7.14 3.85
N THR A 328 4.73 -7.01 5.14
CA THR A 328 4.04 -8.06 5.90
C THR A 328 2.66 -8.36 5.32
N ALA A 329 1.88 -7.33 4.98
CA ALA A 329 0.58 -7.51 4.35
C ALA A 329 0.70 -8.27 3.00
N PHE A 330 1.62 -7.88 2.13
CA PHE A 330 1.85 -8.58 0.86
C PHE A 330 2.41 -9.98 1.06
N ALA A 331 3.28 -10.20 2.03
CA ALA A 331 3.87 -11.51 2.31
C ALA A 331 2.78 -12.49 2.72
N LEU A 332 1.91 -12.09 3.66
CA LEU A 332 0.79 -12.92 4.09
C LEU A 332 -0.20 -13.18 2.94
N MET A 333 -0.53 -12.18 2.13
CA MET A 333 -1.39 -12.39 0.96
C MET A 333 -0.77 -13.36 -0.06
N ALA A 334 0.54 -13.24 -0.35
CA ALA A 334 1.23 -14.15 -1.25
C ALA A 334 1.31 -15.58 -0.70
N LEU A 335 1.54 -15.72 0.60
CA LEU A 335 1.64 -17.02 1.27
C LEU A 335 0.26 -17.69 1.38
N ALA A 336 -0.81 -16.93 1.63
CA ALA A 336 -2.18 -17.45 1.67
C ALA A 336 -2.66 -18.00 0.31
N GLU A 337 -2.15 -17.48 -0.81
CA GLU A 337 -2.40 -18.02 -2.17
C GLU A 337 -1.62 -19.33 -2.41
N SER A 338 -0.65 -19.65 -1.55
CA SER A 338 0.23 -20.81 -1.70
C SER A 338 -0.14 -22.02 -0.83
N GLU A 339 -1.00 -21.82 0.17
CA GLU A 339 -1.55 -22.87 1.03
C GLU A 339 -2.78 -23.54 0.39
#